data_AF-Q7M0T8-F1
#
_entry.id   AF-Q7M0T8-F1
#
_cell.length_a   1.000
_cell.length_b   1.000
_cell.length_c   1.000
_cell.angle_alpha   90.00
_cell.angle_beta   90.00
_cell.angle_gamma   90.00
#
_symmetry.space_group_name_H-M   'P 1'
#
loop_
_entity.id
_entity.type
_entity.pdbx_description
1 polymer ?
#
loop_
_entity_poly.entity_id
_entity_poly.type
_entity_poly.pdbx_seq_one_letter_code
_entity_poly.pdbx_strand_id
1 'polypeptide(L)'
;ATRGNILDRNGEPLATTGKLKQLGVVPSKLGVLIECEVQNGKDIKLTIDAKAQKTAFDSLGGKAGSTVATTPKTGDLLALASSPSYDPNKMTNGISQEDYKAYEENPEQPFIARFATG
;
A
#
# COMPACT_ATOMS: atom_id res chain seq x y z
N ALA A 1 -58.39 -2.05 -7.19
CA ALA A 1 -58.92 -2.31 -5.84
C ALA A 1 -58.56 -1.12 -4.96
N THR A 2 -59.54 -0.32 -4.54
CA THR A 2 -59.33 0.81 -3.63
C THR A 2 -59.07 0.24 -2.23
N ARG A 3 -57.81 0.24 -1.78
CA ARG A 3 -57.46 -0.26 -0.44
C ARG A 3 -57.91 0.77 0.60
N GLY A 4 -58.66 0.30 1.60
CA GLY A 4 -59.23 1.14 2.66
C GLY A 4 -58.16 1.72 3.60
N ASN A 5 -58.54 2.78 4.31
CA ASN A 5 -57.69 3.45 5.29
C ASN A 5 -57.65 2.64 6.60
N ILE A 6 -56.48 2.55 7.23
CA ILE A 6 -56.32 1.98 8.57
C ILE A 6 -56.33 3.14 9.57
N LEU A 7 -57.30 3.13 10.48
CA LEU A 7 -57.47 4.11 11.57
C LEU A 7 -57.05 3.49 12.90
N ASP A 8 -56.60 4.30 13.86
CA ASP A 8 -56.40 3.88 15.24
C ASP A 8 -57.73 3.77 16.01
N ARG A 9 -57.66 3.43 17.31
CA ARG A 9 -58.85 3.26 18.18
C ARG A 9 -59.59 4.58 18.48
N ASN A 10 -58.96 5.73 18.23
CA ASN A 10 -59.50 7.06 18.45
C ASN A 10 -59.99 7.70 17.13
N GLY A 11 -59.88 6.98 16.00
CA GLY A 11 -60.32 7.44 14.68
C GLY A 11 -59.27 8.19 13.88
N GLU A 12 -58.02 8.27 14.35
CA GLU A 12 -56.94 8.97 13.66
C GLU A 12 -56.26 8.05 12.62
N PRO A 13 -55.98 8.52 11.39
CA PRO A 13 -55.43 7.69 10.32
C PRO A 13 -53.94 7.36 10.55
N LEU A 14 -53.62 6.07 10.68
CA LEU A 14 -52.23 5.57 10.82
C LEU A 14 -51.53 5.38 9.47
N ALA A 15 -52.30 5.21 8.40
CA ALA A 15 -51.80 5.15 7.04
C ALA A 15 -52.78 5.87 6.10
N THR A 16 -52.47 7.13 5.76
CA THR A 16 -53.18 7.83 4.70
C THR A 16 -52.52 7.49 3.35
N THR A 17 -53.32 7.22 2.31
CA THR A 17 -52.80 7.06 0.94
C THR A 17 -52.49 8.46 0.38
N GLY A 18 -51.48 9.11 0.93
CA GLY A 18 -50.90 10.31 0.35
C GLY A 18 -50.10 9.92 -0.89
N LYS A 19 -50.09 10.76 -1.92
CA LYS A 19 -48.99 10.73 -2.90
C LYS A 19 -47.72 11.01 -2.12
N LEU A 20 -47.03 9.95 -1.69
CA LEU A 20 -45.60 10.07 -1.48
C LEU A 20 -45.08 10.54 -2.83
N LYS A 21 -44.55 11.77 -2.91
CA LYS A 21 -43.51 12.00 -3.90
C LYS A 21 -42.50 10.91 -3.54
N GLN A 22 -42.49 9.84 -4.33
CA GLN A 22 -41.36 8.95 -4.36
C GLN A 22 -40.23 9.91 -4.71
N LEU A 23 -39.52 10.42 -3.70
CA LEU A 23 -38.19 10.92 -3.88
C LEU A 23 -37.53 9.67 -4.43
N GLY A 24 -37.45 9.60 -5.76
CA GLY A 24 -36.75 8.55 -6.46
C GLY A 24 -35.32 8.71 -6.00
N VAL A 25 -34.99 8.04 -4.91
CA VAL A 25 -33.63 7.88 -4.45
C VAL A 25 -33.00 6.99 -5.51
N VAL A 26 -32.58 7.62 -6.60
CA VAL A 26 -31.70 7.02 -7.58
C VAL A 26 -30.34 7.08 -6.89
N PRO A 27 -29.76 5.96 -6.44
CA PRO A 27 -28.47 5.99 -5.74
C PRO A 27 -27.42 6.73 -6.57
N SER A 28 -27.51 6.63 -7.89
CA SER A 28 -26.68 7.30 -8.90
C SER A 28 -26.78 8.83 -8.92
N LYS A 29 -27.79 9.44 -8.27
CA LYS A 29 -27.96 10.90 -8.14
C LYS A 29 -27.63 11.42 -6.75
N LEU A 30 -27.29 10.56 -5.80
CA LEU A 30 -26.67 11.04 -4.57
C LEU A 30 -25.23 11.44 -4.90
N GLY A 31 -24.98 12.74 -4.93
CA GLY A 31 -23.63 13.27 -4.84
C GLY A 31 -22.95 12.76 -3.57
N VAL A 32 -21.62 12.79 -3.57
CA VAL A 32 -20.76 12.35 -2.46
C VAL A 32 -21.34 12.85 -1.13
N LEU A 33 -21.80 11.91 -0.29
CA LEU A 33 -22.44 12.23 0.99
C LEU A 33 -21.42 12.54 2.09
N ILE A 34 -20.21 11.98 1.95
CA ILE A 34 -19.09 12.15 2.84
C ILE A 34 -17.84 12.12 1.95
N GLU A 35 -17.18 13.26 1.82
CA GLU A 35 -15.87 13.39 1.17
C GLU A 35 -14.85 13.59 2.29
N CYS A 36 -13.94 12.63 2.45
CA CYS A 36 -12.78 12.79 3.31
C CYS A 36 -11.64 13.32 2.45
N GLU A 37 -11.02 14.43 2.86
CA GLU A 37 -9.84 14.94 2.17
C GLU A 37 -8.73 13.89 2.14
N VAL A 38 -8.16 13.68 0.95
CA VAL A 38 -7.02 12.77 0.76
C VAL A 38 -5.81 13.38 1.47
N GLN A 39 -5.31 12.68 2.49
CA GLN A 39 -4.06 13.01 3.13
C GLN A 39 -2.92 12.32 2.36
N ASN A 40 -2.15 13.11 1.61
CA ASN A 40 -1.00 12.58 0.87
C ASN A 40 0.13 12.15 1.81
N GLY A 41 0.93 11.19 1.34
CA GLY A 41 2.18 10.83 1.99
C GLY A 41 3.17 11.99 2.03
N LYS A 42 4.13 11.93 2.96
CA LYS A 42 5.24 12.89 3.04
C LYS A 42 6.43 12.39 2.25
N ASP A 43 7.13 13.31 1.59
CA ASP A 43 8.42 13.00 0.97
C ASP A 43 9.46 12.66 2.05
N ILE A 44 10.24 11.61 1.79
CA ILE A 44 11.32 11.16 2.67
C ILE A 44 12.65 11.45 1.99
N LYS A 45 13.54 12.16 2.68
CA LYS A 45 14.91 12.41 2.23
C LYS A 45 15.87 11.43 2.92
N LEU A 46 16.63 10.69 2.12
CA LEU A 46 17.64 9.76 2.59
C LEU A 46 19.03 10.38 2.58
N THR A 47 19.93 9.82 3.38
CA THR A 47 21.38 10.12 3.35
C THR A 47 22.13 9.30 2.31
N ILE A 48 21.50 8.24 1.79
CA ILE A 48 22.08 7.32 0.82
C ILE A 48 22.39 8.06 -0.49
N ASP A 49 23.62 7.90 -0.97
CA ASP A 49 24.04 8.39 -2.27
C ASP A 49 23.90 7.27 -3.31
N ALA A 50 23.15 7.53 -4.39
CA ALA A 50 22.85 6.52 -5.40
C ALA A 50 24.10 6.00 -6.13
N LYS A 51 25.12 6.84 -6.33
CA LYS A 51 26.37 6.44 -6.99
C LYS A 51 27.22 5.59 -6.05
N ALA A 52 27.36 6.01 -4.79
CA ALA A 52 28.06 5.25 -3.77
C ALA A 52 27.40 3.88 -3.54
N GLN A 53 26.07 3.84 -3.47
CA GLN A 53 25.29 2.60 -3.36
C GLN A 53 25.58 1.65 -4.52
N LYS A 54 25.55 2.16 -5.75
CA LYS A 54 25.83 1.36 -6.95
C LYS A 54 27.26 0.82 -6.94
N THR A 55 28.24 1.68 -6.67
CA THR A 55 29.65 1.27 -6.58
C THR A 55 29.87 0.22 -5.48
N ALA A 56 29.25 0.39 -4.32
CA ALA A 56 29.33 -0.59 -3.23
C ALA A 56 28.75 -1.94 -3.63
N PHE A 57 27.59 -1.96 -4.29
CA PHE A 57 26.99 -3.19 -4.81
C PHE A 57 27.84 -3.86 -5.89
N ASP A 58 28.27 -3.09 -6.89
CA ASP A 58 29.10 -3.59 -8.01
C ASP A 58 30.43 -4.17 -7.50
N SER A 59 30.99 -3.60 -6.42
CA SER A 59 32.23 -4.08 -5.81
C SER A 59 32.14 -5.50 -5.22
N LEU A 60 30.94 -5.95 -4.84
CA LEU A 60 30.69 -7.30 -4.34
C LEU A 60 30.74 -8.33 -5.48
N GLY A 61 30.61 -7.91 -6.74
CA GLY A 61 30.81 -8.78 -7.90
C GLY A 61 29.89 -10.00 -7.94
N GLY A 62 28.67 -9.88 -7.41
CA GLY A 62 27.69 -10.96 -7.32
C GLY A 62 27.98 -11.99 -6.22
N LYS A 63 29.06 -11.83 -5.44
CA LYS A 63 29.37 -12.73 -4.33
C LYS A 63 28.49 -12.44 -3.13
N ALA A 64 28.24 -13.47 -2.32
CA ALA A 64 27.57 -13.34 -1.04
C ALA A 64 28.39 -12.43 -0.08
N GLY A 65 27.83 -11.29 0.30
CA GLY A 65 28.51 -10.34 1.18
C GLY A 65 27.74 -9.04 1.39
N SER A 66 28.30 -8.14 2.19
CA SER A 66 27.75 -6.81 2.45
C SER A 66 28.82 -5.73 2.44
N THR A 67 28.42 -4.49 2.19
CA THR A 67 29.28 -3.31 2.27
C THR A 67 28.49 -2.14 2.83
N VAL A 68 29.07 -1.45 3.80
CA VAL A 68 28.48 -0.28 4.45
C VAL A 68 29.45 0.88 4.32
N ALA A 69 28.95 2.04 3.86
CA ALA A 69 29.70 3.28 3.82
C ALA A 69 28.99 4.32 4.69
N THR A 70 29.74 4.94 5.59
CA THR A 70 29.22 5.91 6.57
C THR A 70 30.11 7.13 6.59
N THR A 71 29.52 8.30 6.81
CA THR A 71 30.25 9.54 7.09
C THR A 71 30.69 9.55 8.56
N PRO A 72 32.00 9.46 8.89
CA PRO A 72 32.43 9.27 10.28
C PRO A 72 32.06 10.41 11.24
N LYS A 73 31.92 11.63 10.70
CA LYS A 73 31.63 12.83 11.51
C LYS A 73 30.16 12.96 11.89
N THR A 74 29.23 12.50 11.05
CA THR A 74 27.78 12.67 11.23
C THR A 74 27.06 11.36 11.52
N GLY A 75 27.66 10.22 11.15
CA GLY A 75 27.00 8.91 11.20
C GLY A 75 26.10 8.63 10.00
N ASP A 76 26.05 9.54 9.00
CA ASP A 76 25.19 9.38 7.83
C ASP A 76 25.56 8.14 7.01
N LEU A 77 24.59 7.30 6.71
CA LEU A 77 24.75 6.13 5.87
C LEU A 77 24.71 6.58 4.40
N LEU A 78 25.84 6.42 3.70
CA LEU A 78 26.00 6.75 2.28
C LEU A 78 25.68 5.57 1.38
N ALA A 79 25.99 4.34 1.83
CA ALA A 79 25.67 3.12 1.12
C ALA A 79 25.45 1.93 2.07
N LEU A 80 24.49 1.08 1.73
CA LEU A 80 24.14 -0.17 2.40
C LEU A 80 23.90 -1.25 1.33
N ALA A 81 24.94 -1.95 0.93
CA ALA A 81 24.86 -2.99 -0.09
C ALA A 81 24.84 -4.40 0.55
N SER A 82 23.97 -5.26 0.03
CA SER A 82 23.95 -6.70 0.30
C SER A 82 23.89 -7.40 -1.05
N SER A 83 24.77 -8.37 -1.28
CA SER A 83 24.85 -9.15 -2.51
C SER A 83 24.81 -10.64 -2.18
N PRO A 84 24.24 -11.48 -3.06
CA PRO A 84 23.34 -11.08 -4.14
C PRO A 84 22.02 -10.51 -3.59
N SER A 85 21.29 -9.77 -4.43
CA SER A 85 20.00 -9.16 -4.10
C SER A 85 18.91 -9.56 -5.11
N TYR A 86 17.67 -9.18 -4.86
CA TYR A 86 16.53 -9.42 -5.74
C TYR A 86 16.14 -8.15 -6.51
N ASP A 87 15.34 -8.30 -7.57
CA ASP A 87 14.78 -7.16 -8.30
C ASP A 87 13.52 -6.64 -7.59
N PRO A 88 13.52 -5.43 -7.02
CA PRO A 88 12.36 -4.90 -6.32
C PRO A 88 11.17 -4.61 -7.26
N ASN A 89 11.40 -4.41 -8.56
CA ASN A 89 10.31 -4.15 -9.51
C ASN A 89 9.38 -5.37 -9.67
N LYS A 90 9.91 -6.59 -9.45
CA LYS A 90 9.10 -7.81 -9.44
C LYS A 90 8.11 -7.86 -8.28
N MET A 91 8.30 -7.06 -7.23
CA MET A 91 7.44 -7.04 -6.05
C MET A 91 6.28 -6.02 -6.16
N THR A 92 6.39 -5.03 -7.04
CA THR A 92 5.48 -3.86 -7.07
C THR A 92 4.01 -4.22 -7.28
N ASN A 93 3.71 -5.23 -8.12
CA ASN A 93 2.34 -5.66 -8.43
C ASN A 93 2.01 -7.06 -7.86
N GLY A 94 2.86 -7.57 -6.96
CA GLY A 94 2.84 -8.97 -6.55
C GLY A 94 3.75 -9.83 -7.44
N ILE A 95 4.71 -10.48 -6.80
CA ILE A 95 5.64 -11.41 -7.44
C ILE A 95 4.95 -12.74 -7.78
N SER A 96 5.33 -13.35 -8.91
CA SER A 96 4.86 -14.69 -9.27
C SER A 96 5.36 -15.73 -8.26
N GLN A 97 4.64 -16.85 -8.11
CA GLN A 97 5.06 -17.90 -7.18
C GLN A 97 6.38 -18.55 -7.63
N GLU A 98 6.57 -18.65 -8.95
CA GLU A 98 7.78 -19.17 -9.57
C GLU A 98 8.99 -18.27 -9.31
N ASP A 99 8.87 -16.96 -9.54
CA ASP A 99 9.96 -16.00 -9.28
C ASP A 99 10.30 -15.92 -7.79
N TYR A 100 9.28 -15.96 -6.92
CA TYR A 100 9.48 -15.94 -5.48
C TYR A 100 10.26 -17.16 -5.02
N LYS A 101 9.84 -18.37 -5.44
CA LYS A 101 10.56 -19.61 -5.15
C LYS A 101 11.99 -19.59 -5.66
N ALA A 102 12.22 -19.04 -6.85
CA ALA A 102 13.58 -18.93 -7.40
C ALA A 102 14.52 -18.08 -6.51
N TYR A 103 14.00 -17.06 -5.83
CA TYR A 103 14.77 -16.30 -4.84
C TYR A 103 14.85 -16.99 -3.47
N GLU A 104 13.80 -17.66 -3.03
CA GLU A 104 13.73 -18.35 -1.74
C GLU A 104 14.65 -19.60 -1.69
N GLU A 105 14.65 -20.39 -2.76
CA GLU A 105 15.45 -21.62 -2.87
C GLU A 105 16.91 -21.33 -3.28
N ASN A 106 17.25 -20.07 -3.57
CA ASN A 106 18.61 -19.69 -3.93
C ASN A 106 19.55 -19.87 -2.71
N PRO A 107 20.62 -20.67 -2.82
CA PRO A 107 21.57 -20.90 -1.72
C PRO A 107 22.30 -19.62 -1.28
N GLU A 108 22.40 -18.62 -2.17
CA GLU A 108 22.94 -17.31 -1.86
C GLU A 108 21.90 -16.34 -1.29
N GLN A 109 20.74 -16.82 -0.84
CA GLN A 109 19.78 -16.11 0.01
C GLN A 109 19.61 -14.59 -0.29
N PRO A 110 19.11 -14.21 -1.48
CA PRO A 110 19.06 -12.83 -1.95
C PRO A 110 18.11 -11.92 -1.14
N PHE A 111 17.17 -12.50 -0.38
CA PHE A 111 16.29 -11.73 0.52
C PHE A 111 16.97 -11.25 1.80
N ILE A 112 18.16 -11.76 2.13
CA ILE A 112 18.83 -11.41 3.38
C ILE A 112 19.54 -10.05 3.25
N ALA A 113 19.19 -9.15 4.16
CA ALA A 113 19.93 -7.92 4.41
C ALA A 113 21.17 -8.20 5.29
N ARG A 114 22.24 -8.68 4.67
CA ARG A 114 23.46 -9.15 5.36
C ARG A 114 24.16 -8.12 6.23
N PHE A 115 23.98 -6.83 5.95
CA PHE A 115 24.53 -5.74 6.76
C PHE A 115 23.81 -5.56 8.11
N ALA A 116 22.59 -6.10 8.26
CA ALA A 116 21.77 -5.97 9.46
C ALA A 116 21.78 -7.23 10.34
N THR A 117 22.30 -8.35 9.84
CA THR A 117 22.30 -9.66 10.51
C THR A 117 23.66 -10.04 11.10
N GLY A 118 24.50 -9.04 11.41
CA GLY A 118 25.85 -9.22 11.97
C GLY A 118 25.93 -8.92 13.45
#